data_AF-A0A8H3GEX0-F1
#
_entry.id   AF-A0A8H3GEX0-F1
#
_cell.length_a   1.000
_cell.length_b   1.000
_cell.length_c   1.000
_cell.angle_alpha   90.00
_cell.angle_beta   90.00
_cell.angle_gamma   90.00
#
_symmetry.space_group_name_H-M   'P 1'
#
loop_
_entity.id
_entity.type
_entity.pdbx_description
1 polymer ?
#
loop_
_entity_poly.entity_id
_entity_poly.type
_entity_poly.pdbx_seq_one_letter_code
_entity_poly.pdbx_strand_id
1 'polypeptide(L)'
;MSKVGSLSSLLDFMQLVAPVFRRACPDPLERLVNLPALFATLDVTLQYYSTADVLLSVLTGRPMFFRYDVYFTPTVPESCFFLVDAPGARWAYGVPDRLVMTFAQMNALFEDFGPHVPTQVVDELEQEIKSMKPIIAPSTEPIVVVGRMVVQECWFLAALICLYMGLCGDNSTDIRVANVRTRFMKLLVSVRPRRNPDSFLVLPMTILGVAVNDWEERDMIRRRMLGVSECTRPGRMGNDIVRILDNVWSKRRPIVWSDLRQACWEVAGV
;
A
#
# COMPACT_ATOMS: atom_id res chain seq x y z
N MET A 1 14.80 11.02 -1.34
CA MET A 1 14.19 9.93 -2.15
C MET A 1 15.05 9.71 -3.36
N SER A 2 15.72 8.55 -3.41
CA SER A 2 16.62 8.16 -4.50
C SER A 2 15.89 8.13 -5.85
N LYS A 3 16.67 8.19 -6.92
CA LYS A 3 16.24 8.03 -8.32
C LYS A 3 15.66 6.62 -8.55
N VAL A 4 14.52 6.28 -7.96
CA VAL A 4 13.82 5.00 -8.21
C VAL A 4 13.57 4.87 -9.70
N GLY A 5 14.02 3.77 -10.32
CA GLY A 5 13.87 3.49 -11.75
C GLY A 5 12.42 3.25 -12.15
N SER A 6 12.20 2.59 -13.28
CA SER A 6 10.86 2.10 -13.65
C SER A 6 10.37 1.09 -12.61
N LEU A 7 9.07 0.78 -12.63
CA LEU A 7 8.49 -0.26 -11.77
C LEU A 7 9.19 -1.61 -12.00
N SER A 8 9.47 -1.98 -13.25
CA SER A 8 10.26 -3.18 -13.60
C SER A 8 11.67 -3.13 -13.01
N SER A 9 12.39 -2.02 -13.16
CA SER A 9 13.76 -1.92 -12.61
C SER A 9 13.80 -2.08 -11.09
N LEU A 10 12.77 -1.58 -10.38
CA LEU A 10 12.66 -1.73 -8.94
C LEU A 10 12.42 -3.20 -8.56
N LEU A 11 11.50 -3.88 -9.26
CA LEU A 11 11.21 -5.29 -9.02
C LEU A 11 12.40 -6.21 -9.33
N ASP A 12 13.08 -5.97 -10.45
CA ASP A 12 14.29 -6.70 -10.84
C ASP A 12 15.41 -6.52 -9.79
N PHE A 13 15.58 -5.29 -9.30
CA PHE A 13 16.54 -5.01 -8.23
C PHE A 13 16.18 -5.72 -6.93
N MET A 14 14.90 -5.69 -6.54
CA MET A 14 14.44 -6.40 -5.34
C MET A 14 14.67 -7.91 -5.47
N GLN A 15 14.34 -8.50 -6.62
CA GLN A 15 14.60 -9.92 -6.89
C GLN A 15 16.10 -10.25 -6.77
N LEU A 16 16.97 -9.41 -7.35
CA LEU A 16 18.42 -9.59 -7.30
C LEU A 16 18.95 -9.58 -5.86
N VAL A 17 18.44 -8.69 -5.01
CA VAL A 17 18.92 -8.56 -3.62
C VAL A 17 18.16 -9.42 -2.61
N ALA A 18 17.12 -10.14 -3.03
CA ALA A 18 16.31 -11.00 -2.16
C ALA A 18 17.15 -11.99 -1.32
N PRO A 19 18.16 -12.70 -1.87
CA PRO A 19 18.99 -13.60 -1.06
C PRO A 19 19.82 -12.87 0.00
N VAL A 20 20.23 -11.62 -0.28
CA VAL A 20 20.97 -10.78 0.66
C VAL A 20 20.05 -10.33 1.79
N PHE A 21 18.86 -9.85 1.46
CA PHE A 21 17.82 -9.51 2.44
C PHE A 21 17.57 -10.70 3.38
N ARG A 22 17.31 -11.88 2.83
CA ARG A 22 16.96 -13.05 3.65
C ARG A 22 18.06 -13.47 4.62
N ARG A 23 19.32 -13.38 4.22
CA ARG A 23 20.49 -13.70 5.07
C ARG A 23 20.77 -12.64 6.14
N ALA A 24 20.32 -11.42 5.92
CA ALA A 24 20.47 -10.33 6.88
C ALA A 24 19.35 -10.31 7.93
N CYS A 25 18.21 -10.97 7.67
CA CYS A 25 17.16 -11.15 8.67
C CYS A 25 17.62 -12.01 9.85
N PRO A 26 17.20 -11.69 11.09
CA PRO A 26 17.63 -12.41 12.29
C PRO A 26 17.03 -13.82 12.40
N ASP A 27 15.91 -14.07 11.73
CA ASP A 27 15.21 -15.35 11.79
C ASP A 27 15.98 -16.47 11.06
N PRO A 28 16.02 -17.71 11.63
CA PRO A 28 16.62 -18.88 10.98
C PRO A 28 16.07 -19.08 9.56
N LEU A 29 16.91 -19.50 8.61
CA LEU A 29 16.58 -19.56 7.17
C LEU A 29 15.34 -20.41 6.86
N GLU A 30 15.05 -21.41 7.69
CA GLU A 30 13.93 -22.35 7.56
C GLU A 30 12.60 -21.75 8.00
N ARG A 31 12.62 -20.61 8.70
CA ARG A 31 11.42 -19.93 9.19
C ARG A 31 11.05 -18.75 8.30
N LEU A 32 9.79 -18.32 8.39
CA LEU A 32 9.37 -17.04 7.82
C LEU A 32 10.04 -15.91 8.60
N VAL A 33 10.29 -14.80 7.91
CA VAL A 33 10.78 -13.57 8.55
C VAL A 33 9.64 -12.99 9.38
N ASN A 34 9.85 -12.76 10.68
CA ASN A 34 8.83 -12.19 11.54
C ASN A 34 8.80 -10.66 11.36
N LEU A 35 7.77 -10.14 10.70
CA LEU A 35 7.63 -8.70 10.40
C LEU A 35 7.55 -7.84 11.66
N PRO A 36 6.78 -8.19 12.71
CA PRO A 36 6.80 -7.43 13.95
C PRO A 36 8.22 -7.29 14.51
N ALA A 37 8.96 -8.39 14.63
CA ALA A 37 10.33 -8.38 15.11
C ALA A 37 11.24 -7.52 14.21
N LEU A 38 11.10 -7.64 12.89
CA LEU A 38 11.86 -6.86 11.92
C LEU A 38 11.60 -5.34 12.04
N PHE A 39 10.33 -4.94 12.16
CA PHE A 39 9.92 -3.55 12.35
C PHE A 39 10.23 -2.98 13.74
N ALA A 40 10.52 -3.83 14.72
CA ALA A 40 11.04 -3.42 16.01
C ALA A 40 12.56 -3.17 16.01
N THR A 41 13.29 -3.59 14.96
CA THR A 41 14.74 -3.32 14.83
C THR A 41 15.04 -1.88 14.41
N LEU A 42 16.32 -1.51 14.39
CA LEU A 42 16.82 -0.24 13.84
C LEU A 42 17.28 -0.36 12.38
N ASP A 43 17.12 -1.53 11.75
CA ASP A 43 17.61 -1.74 10.38
C ASP A 43 16.62 -1.20 9.34
N VAL A 44 16.78 0.07 9.02
CA VAL A 44 15.98 0.79 8.02
C VAL A 44 16.00 0.10 6.64
N THR A 45 17.10 -0.59 6.29
CA THR A 45 17.24 -1.23 4.98
C THR A 45 16.35 -2.46 4.88
N LEU A 46 16.35 -3.31 5.92
CA LEU A 46 15.50 -4.49 5.94
C LEU A 46 14.02 -4.11 6.03
N GLN A 47 13.69 -3.11 6.84
CA GLN A 47 12.33 -2.59 6.95
C GLN A 47 11.83 -2.01 5.62
N TYR A 48 12.70 -1.29 4.90
CA TYR A 48 12.37 -0.75 3.59
C TYR A 48 12.12 -1.86 2.56
N TYR A 49 12.97 -2.89 2.52
CA TYR A 49 12.80 -4.02 1.61
C TYR A 49 11.47 -4.73 1.86
N SER A 50 11.18 -5.10 3.13
CA SER A 50 9.94 -5.81 3.46
C SER A 50 8.70 -4.97 3.21
N THR A 51 8.74 -3.68 3.53
CA THR A 51 7.63 -2.75 3.23
C THR A 51 7.42 -2.62 1.73
N ALA A 52 8.49 -2.46 0.95
CA ALA A 52 8.38 -2.37 -0.50
C ALA A 52 7.82 -3.67 -1.10
N ASP A 53 8.24 -4.83 -0.60
CA ASP A 53 7.79 -6.14 -1.08
C ASP A 53 6.27 -6.29 -0.91
N VAL A 54 5.79 -6.00 0.30
CA VAL A 54 4.36 -6.04 0.65
C VAL A 54 3.55 -5.04 -0.20
N LEU A 55 3.99 -3.78 -0.28
CA LEU A 55 3.25 -2.75 -1.01
C LEU A 55 3.27 -2.99 -2.52
N LEU A 56 4.39 -3.43 -3.09
CA LEU A 56 4.47 -3.73 -4.51
C LEU A 56 3.61 -4.94 -4.89
N SER A 57 3.52 -5.95 -4.02
CA SER A 57 2.57 -7.06 -4.19
C SER A 57 1.13 -6.54 -4.35
N VAL A 58 0.69 -5.66 -3.44
CA VAL A 58 -0.65 -5.03 -3.52
C VAL A 58 -0.83 -4.23 -4.82
N LEU A 59 0.15 -3.40 -5.17
CA LEU A 59 0.05 -2.45 -6.29
C LEU A 59 0.18 -3.10 -7.68
N THR A 60 0.64 -4.34 -7.75
CA THR A 60 0.84 -5.05 -9.02
C THR A 60 0.07 -6.36 -9.12
N GLY A 61 -0.50 -6.85 -8.02
CA GLY A 61 -1.20 -8.13 -7.96
C GLY A 61 -0.28 -9.34 -8.16
N ARG A 62 1.04 -9.16 -8.02
CA ARG A 62 2.05 -10.23 -8.04
C ARG A 62 2.26 -10.79 -6.62
N PRO A 63 2.69 -12.04 -6.48
CA PRO A 63 3.10 -12.58 -5.18
C PRO A 63 4.24 -11.76 -4.55
N MET A 64 4.29 -11.76 -3.22
CA MET A 64 5.45 -11.21 -2.50
C MET A 64 6.70 -12.06 -2.78
N PHE A 65 7.89 -11.45 -2.70
CA PHE A 65 9.16 -12.19 -2.79
C PHE A 65 9.33 -13.14 -1.60
N PHE A 66 8.82 -12.75 -0.43
CA PHE A 66 8.83 -13.58 0.76
C PHE A 66 7.45 -13.66 1.38
N ARG A 67 7.16 -14.81 1.97
CA ARG A 67 6.09 -14.92 2.96
C ARG A 67 6.62 -14.49 4.32
N TYR A 68 5.77 -13.78 5.03
CA TYR A 68 6.10 -13.18 6.31
C TYR A 68 5.26 -13.76 7.42
N ASP A 69 5.85 -13.90 8.60
CA ASP A 69 5.10 -14.10 9.83
C ASP A 69 4.68 -12.73 10.37
N VAL A 70 3.37 -12.55 10.54
CA VAL A 70 2.75 -11.30 11.00
C VAL A 70 2.32 -11.35 12.47
N TYR A 71 2.53 -12.48 13.15
CA TYR A 71 2.10 -12.63 14.53
C TYR A 71 3.06 -11.96 15.52
N PHE A 72 2.50 -11.16 16.42
CA PHE A 72 3.25 -10.52 17.50
C PHE A 72 3.84 -11.57 18.45
N THR A 73 4.99 -11.23 19.03
CA THR A 73 5.68 -12.08 20.00
C THR A 73 5.60 -11.44 21.39
N PRO A 74 5.79 -12.21 22.49
CA PRO A 74 5.84 -11.63 23.83
C PRO A 74 6.93 -10.55 23.98
N THR A 75 8.01 -10.66 23.21
CA THR A 75 9.11 -9.68 23.18
C THR A 75 8.79 -8.44 22.35
N VAL A 76 7.89 -8.55 21.37
CA VAL A 76 7.47 -7.46 20.48
C VAL A 76 5.94 -7.44 20.44
N PRO A 77 5.29 -6.96 21.53
CA PRO A 77 3.85 -6.87 21.59
C PRO A 77 3.32 -5.81 20.63
N GLU A 78 2.04 -5.94 20.27
CA GLU A 78 1.35 -5.00 19.39
C GLU A 78 1.43 -3.54 19.87
N SER A 79 1.49 -3.31 21.18
CA SER A 79 1.58 -1.98 21.77
C SER A 79 2.81 -1.18 21.31
N CYS A 80 3.89 -1.84 20.89
CA CYS A 80 5.09 -1.20 20.34
C CYS A 80 4.83 -0.43 19.03
N PHE A 81 3.71 -0.70 18.34
CA PHE A 81 3.38 -0.10 17.05
C PHE A 81 2.42 1.07 17.15
N PHE A 82 1.96 1.43 18.36
CA PHE A 82 1.20 2.66 18.60
C PHE A 82 2.07 3.83 19.11
N LEU A 83 3.36 3.58 19.32
CA LEU A 83 4.29 4.58 19.85
C LEU A 83 4.66 5.62 18.79
N VAL A 84 4.60 6.89 19.19
CA VAL A 84 4.87 8.05 18.34
C VAL A 84 6.32 8.13 17.87
N ASP A 85 7.28 7.78 18.74
CA ASP A 85 8.72 7.92 18.50
C ASP A 85 9.40 6.58 18.17
N ALA A 86 8.63 5.64 17.63
CA ALA A 86 9.17 4.33 17.38
C ALA A 86 10.20 4.34 16.22
N PRO A 87 11.26 3.53 16.30
CA PRO A 87 12.37 3.66 15.37
C PRO A 87 12.07 3.18 13.94
N GLY A 88 12.88 3.63 12.97
CA GLY A 88 13.02 2.95 11.69
C GLY A 88 12.50 3.69 10.44
N ALA A 89 12.22 2.92 9.39
CA ALA A 89 11.67 3.35 8.09
C ALA A 89 10.17 3.74 8.15
N ARG A 90 9.57 3.70 9.35
CA ARG A 90 8.25 4.28 9.64
C ARG A 90 8.21 5.63 8.94
N TRP A 91 7.20 5.86 8.11
CA TRP A 91 7.01 7.07 7.28
C TRP A 91 7.61 7.12 5.88
N ALA A 92 8.41 6.15 5.41
CA ALA A 92 8.95 6.20 4.04
C ALA A 92 7.84 6.34 2.97
N TYR A 93 6.69 5.68 3.20
CA TYR A 93 5.49 5.75 2.35
C TYR A 93 4.26 6.33 3.07
N GLY A 94 4.42 6.84 4.30
CA GLY A 94 3.32 7.33 5.13
C GLY A 94 2.35 6.24 5.65
N VAL A 95 2.64 4.97 5.38
CA VAL A 95 1.87 3.80 5.86
C VAL A 95 2.29 3.44 7.28
N PRO A 96 1.35 3.13 8.20
CA PRO A 96 1.68 2.57 9.51
C PRO A 96 2.16 1.12 9.40
N ASP A 97 3.17 0.72 10.18
CA ASP A 97 3.72 -0.64 10.18
C ASP A 97 2.65 -1.71 10.40
N ARG A 98 1.69 -1.46 11.32
CA ARG A 98 0.56 -2.37 11.56
C ARG A 98 -0.22 -2.64 10.29
N LEU A 99 -0.47 -1.59 9.49
CA LEU A 99 -1.17 -1.76 8.23
C LEU A 99 -0.33 -2.48 7.18
N VAL A 100 1.00 -2.33 7.19
CA VAL A 100 1.90 -3.15 6.35
C VAL A 100 1.77 -4.63 6.71
N MET A 101 1.71 -4.96 8.01
CA MET A 101 1.49 -6.34 8.46
C MET A 101 0.12 -6.87 8.02
N THR A 102 -0.94 -6.06 8.13
CA THR A 102 -2.27 -6.42 7.60
C THR A 102 -2.24 -6.65 6.09
N PHE A 103 -1.55 -5.80 5.31
CA PHE A 103 -1.38 -6.03 3.87
C PHE A 103 -0.60 -7.32 3.56
N ALA A 104 0.45 -7.64 4.33
CA ALA A 104 1.19 -8.88 4.16
C ALA A 104 0.30 -10.10 4.41
N GLN A 105 -0.55 -10.05 5.45
CA GLN A 105 -1.54 -11.09 5.73
C GLN A 105 -2.58 -11.22 4.61
N MET A 106 -3.12 -10.11 4.11
CA MET A 106 -4.06 -10.11 2.99
C MET A 106 -3.45 -10.71 1.72
N ASN A 107 -2.20 -10.36 1.40
CA ASN A 107 -1.48 -10.93 0.26
C ASN A 107 -1.30 -12.45 0.41
N ALA A 108 -0.88 -12.92 1.60
CA ALA A 108 -0.70 -14.34 1.88
C ALA A 108 -2.03 -15.12 1.79
N LEU A 109 -3.13 -14.57 2.31
CA LEU A 109 -4.46 -15.16 2.20
C LEU A 109 -4.94 -15.24 0.75
N PHE A 110 -4.68 -14.21 -0.05
CA PHE A 110 -5.01 -14.23 -1.47
C PHE A 110 -4.20 -15.29 -2.23
N GLU A 111 -2.92 -15.47 -1.92
CA GLU A 111 -2.11 -16.54 -2.51
C GLU A 111 -2.64 -17.94 -2.18
N ASP A 112 -3.11 -18.15 -0.94
CA ASP A 112 -3.54 -19.46 -0.46
C ASP A 112 -4.96 -19.83 -0.91
N PHE A 113 -5.87 -18.86 -0.95
CA PHE A 113 -7.30 -19.10 -1.15
C PHE A 113 -7.88 -18.40 -2.39
N GLY A 114 -7.13 -17.47 -3.00
CA GLY A 114 -7.67 -16.58 -4.03
C GLY A 114 -8.90 -15.83 -3.52
N PRO A 115 -10.01 -15.78 -4.28
CA PRO A 115 -11.25 -15.13 -3.84
C PRO A 115 -12.08 -15.95 -2.83
N HIS A 116 -11.59 -17.10 -2.37
CA HIS A 116 -12.34 -18.03 -1.49
C HIS A 116 -11.91 -17.95 -0.03
N VAL A 117 -11.39 -16.80 0.41
CA VAL A 117 -11.03 -16.60 1.82
C VAL A 117 -12.30 -16.72 2.69
N PRO A 118 -12.24 -17.46 3.82
CA PRO A 118 -13.39 -17.60 4.71
C PRO A 118 -13.93 -16.25 5.19
N THR A 119 -15.25 -16.08 5.17
CA THR A 119 -15.92 -14.81 5.53
C THR A 119 -15.54 -14.33 6.93
N GLN A 120 -15.39 -15.24 7.90
CA GLN A 120 -14.96 -14.88 9.25
C GLN A 120 -13.60 -14.16 9.25
N VAL A 121 -12.64 -14.63 8.45
CA VAL A 121 -11.30 -14.03 8.37
C VAL A 121 -11.38 -12.65 7.71
N VAL A 122 -12.24 -12.50 6.68
CA VAL A 122 -12.51 -11.20 6.05
C VAL A 122 -13.10 -10.22 7.04
N ASP A 123 -14.09 -10.64 7.84
CA ASP A 123 -14.74 -9.81 8.85
C ASP A 123 -13.75 -9.36 9.93
N GLU A 124 -12.88 -10.27 10.41
CA GLU A 124 -11.83 -9.96 11.37
C GLU A 124 -10.85 -8.91 10.83
N LEU A 125 -10.38 -9.06 9.59
CA LEU A 125 -9.53 -8.07 8.92
C LEU A 125 -10.24 -6.72 8.73
N GLU A 126 -11.51 -6.74 8.35
CA GLU A 126 -12.31 -5.53 8.18
C GLU A 126 -12.42 -4.74 9.49
N GLN A 127 -12.71 -5.44 10.60
CA GLN A 127 -12.76 -4.83 11.93
C GLN A 127 -11.39 -4.33 12.38
N GLU A 128 -10.32 -5.09 12.12
CA GLU A 128 -8.96 -4.69 12.44
C GLU A 128 -8.62 -3.36 11.76
N ILE A 129 -8.83 -3.25 10.44
CA ILE A 129 -8.57 -2.04 9.65
C ILE A 129 -9.42 -0.87 10.16
N LYS A 130 -10.72 -1.09 10.41
CA LYS A 130 -11.64 -0.04 10.91
C LYS A 130 -11.30 0.45 12.33
N SER A 131 -10.66 -0.39 13.14
CA SER A 131 -10.25 -0.04 14.51
C SER A 131 -8.95 0.79 14.56
N MET A 132 -8.17 0.81 13.47
CA MET A 132 -6.91 1.55 13.40
C MET A 132 -7.14 3.06 13.52
N LYS A 133 -6.18 3.74 14.15
CA LYS A 133 -6.18 5.19 14.31
C LYS A 133 -4.86 5.76 13.82
N PRO A 134 -4.86 6.98 13.24
CA PRO A 134 -3.63 7.63 12.85
C PRO A 134 -2.70 7.84 14.04
N ILE A 135 -1.43 7.49 13.86
CA ILE A 135 -0.37 7.78 14.83
C ILE A 135 0.04 9.24 14.63
N ILE A 136 -0.24 10.06 15.63
CA ILE A 136 -0.01 11.51 15.58
C ILE A 136 1.20 11.85 16.44
N ALA A 137 2.30 12.26 15.79
CA ALA A 137 3.43 12.83 16.49
C ALA A 137 3.18 14.30 16.86
N PRO A 138 3.58 14.74 18.07
CA PRO A 138 3.59 16.16 18.41
C PRO A 138 4.42 16.93 17.38
N SER A 139 3.82 17.94 16.78
CA SER A 139 4.50 18.86 15.87
C SER A 139 4.03 20.26 16.17
N THR A 140 4.96 21.21 16.17
CA THR A 140 4.67 22.64 16.33
C THR A 140 3.94 23.21 15.13
N GLU A 141 3.91 22.51 14.00
CA GLU A 141 3.21 22.89 12.77
C GLU A 141 1.91 22.07 12.61
N PRO A 142 0.73 22.68 12.84
CA PRO A 142 -0.56 21.99 12.73
C PRO A 142 -0.83 21.42 11.34
N ILE A 143 -0.34 22.07 10.29
CA ILE A 143 -0.54 21.62 8.90
C ILE A 143 0.15 20.29 8.60
N VAL A 144 1.31 20.04 9.22
CA VAL A 144 2.05 18.78 9.07
C VAL A 144 1.32 17.65 9.80
N VAL A 145 0.75 17.93 10.97
CA VAL A 145 -0.08 16.99 11.73
C VAL A 145 -1.29 16.56 10.91
N VAL A 146 -2.06 17.54 10.40
CA VAL A 146 -3.25 17.27 9.58
C VAL A 146 -2.88 16.49 8.32
N GLY A 147 -1.80 16.87 7.64
CA GLY A 147 -1.32 16.16 6.46
C GLY A 147 -1.01 14.69 6.76
N ARG A 148 -0.29 14.41 7.86
CA ARG A 148 0.04 13.03 8.29
C ARG A 148 -1.20 12.22 8.66
N MET A 149 -2.15 12.84 9.35
CA MET A 149 -3.43 12.18 9.68
C MET A 149 -4.17 11.78 8.41
N VAL A 150 -4.30 12.70 7.46
CA VAL A 150 -4.99 12.43 6.19
C VAL A 150 -4.30 11.34 5.39
N VAL A 151 -2.96 11.32 5.34
CA VAL A 151 -2.20 10.25 4.67
C VAL A 151 -2.51 8.88 5.28
N GLN A 152 -2.50 8.76 6.61
CA GLN A 152 -2.79 7.48 7.28
C GLN A 152 -4.24 7.05 7.10
N GLU A 153 -5.19 7.98 7.21
CA GLU A 153 -6.62 7.70 6.94
C GLU A 153 -6.83 7.23 5.49
N CYS A 154 -6.14 7.84 4.52
CA CYS A 154 -6.17 7.40 3.13
C CYS A 154 -5.62 5.98 2.97
N TRP A 155 -4.58 5.62 3.72
CA TRP A 155 -4.05 4.26 3.76
C TRP A 155 -5.05 3.25 4.35
N PHE A 156 -5.77 3.59 5.42
CA PHE A 156 -6.81 2.70 5.97
C PHE A 156 -7.96 2.47 4.97
N LEU A 157 -8.39 3.53 4.28
CA LEU A 157 -9.39 3.40 3.21
C LEU A 157 -8.87 2.60 2.02
N ALA A 158 -7.59 2.78 1.65
CA ALA A 158 -6.94 1.96 0.61
C ALA A 158 -6.91 0.47 1.00
N ALA A 159 -6.64 0.15 2.26
CA ALA A 159 -6.68 -1.23 2.75
C ALA A 159 -8.08 -1.85 2.65
N LEU A 160 -9.14 -1.09 2.96
CA LEU A 160 -10.52 -1.56 2.77
C LEU A 160 -10.85 -1.81 1.29
N ILE A 161 -10.36 -0.97 0.36
CA ILE A 161 -10.51 -1.22 -1.08
C ILE A 161 -9.80 -2.52 -1.46
N CYS A 162 -8.57 -2.74 -0.98
CA CYS A 162 -7.82 -3.98 -1.24
C CYS A 162 -8.55 -5.20 -0.65
N LEU A 163 -9.18 -5.06 0.51
CA LEU A 163 -9.95 -6.13 1.15
C LEU A 163 -11.15 -6.51 0.29
N TYR A 164 -12.01 -5.55 -0.05
CA TYR A 164 -13.22 -5.83 -0.82
C TYR A 164 -12.91 -6.25 -2.27
N MET A 165 -12.09 -5.49 -2.99
CA MET A 165 -11.84 -5.79 -4.40
C MET A 165 -10.81 -6.91 -4.59
N GLY A 166 -9.74 -6.89 -3.80
CA GLY A 166 -8.62 -7.84 -3.93
C GLY A 166 -8.92 -9.18 -3.28
N LEU A 167 -9.37 -9.19 -2.03
CA LEU A 167 -9.57 -10.42 -1.26
C LEU A 167 -10.96 -11.03 -1.46
N CYS A 168 -12.03 -10.22 -1.43
CA CYS A 168 -13.40 -10.70 -1.64
C CYS A 168 -13.76 -10.86 -3.13
N GLY A 169 -12.97 -10.27 -4.03
CA GLY A 169 -13.24 -10.31 -5.48
C GLY A 169 -14.37 -9.38 -5.94
N ASP A 170 -14.78 -8.42 -5.11
CA ASP A 170 -15.79 -7.43 -5.47
C ASP A 170 -15.27 -6.51 -6.60
N ASN A 171 -16.19 -5.88 -7.33
CA ASN A 171 -15.85 -4.93 -8.37
C ASN A 171 -16.02 -3.47 -7.90
N SER A 172 -15.57 -2.52 -8.73
CA SER A 172 -15.61 -1.07 -8.44
C SER A 172 -17.01 -0.48 -8.25
N THR A 173 -18.08 -1.23 -8.52
CA THR A 173 -19.48 -0.81 -8.34
C THR A 173 -20.14 -1.40 -7.10
N ASP A 174 -19.44 -2.28 -6.36
CA ASP A 174 -19.94 -2.79 -5.08
C ASP A 174 -20.21 -1.63 -4.10
N ILE A 175 -21.26 -1.77 -3.30
CA ILE A 175 -21.73 -0.70 -2.41
C ILE A 175 -20.71 -0.38 -1.30
N ARG A 176 -19.97 -1.38 -0.80
CA ARG A 176 -18.92 -1.19 0.21
C ARG A 176 -17.74 -0.45 -0.40
N VAL A 177 -17.34 -0.82 -1.62
CA VAL A 177 -16.28 -0.14 -2.39
C VAL A 177 -16.67 1.31 -2.68
N ALA A 178 -17.89 1.56 -3.15
CA ALA A 178 -18.39 2.92 -3.44
C ALA A 178 -18.41 3.82 -2.19
N ASN A 179 -18.79 3.26 -1.04
CA ASN A 179 -18.78 3.98 0.24
C ASN A 179 -17.36 4.37 0.68
N VAL A 180 -16.40 3.45 0.56
CA VAL A 180 -14.99 3.71 0.88
C VAL A 180 -14.39 4.73 -0.08
N ARG A 181 -14.63 4.58 -1.39
CA ARG A 181 -14.21 5.53 -2.43
C ARG A 181 -14.69 6.95 -2.11
N THR A 182 -15.98 7.10 -1.80
CA THR A 182 -16.58 8.41 -1.47
C THR A 182 -15.89 9.06 -0.27
N ARG A 183 -15.61 8.28 0.79
CA ARG A 183 -14.88 8.78 1.97
C ARG A 183 -13.45 9.20 1.62
N PHE A 184 -12.77 8.41 0.79
CA PHE A 184 -11.39 8.69 0.38
C PHE A 184 -11.35 9.97 -0.46
N MET A 185 -12.22 10.11 -1.45
CA MET A 185 -12.32 11.33 -2.27
C MET A 185 -12.57 12.58 -1.42
N LYS A 186 -13.44 12.51 -0.40
CA LYS A 186 -13.67 13.61 0.55
C LYS A 186 -12.41 13.98 1.34
N LEU A 187 -11.61 13.00 1.77
CA LEU A 187 -10.32 13.26 2.43
C LEU A 187 -9.30 13.88 1.47
N LEU A 188 -9.27 13.45 0.20
CA LEU A 188 -8.41 14.07 -0.79
C LEU A 188 -8.77 15.55 -1.00
N VAL A 189 -10.05 15.89 -1.08
CA VAL A 189 -10.50 17.28 -1.24
C VAL A 189 -10.22 18.15 0.01
N SER A 190 -10.17 17.56 1.20
CA SER A 190 -9.94 18.32 2.44
C SER A 190 -8.50 18.83 2.61
N VAL A 191 -7.55 18.30 1.83
CA VAL A 191 -6.14 18.72 1.84
C VAL A 191 -5.75 19.43 0.55
N ARG A 192 -4.94 20.49 0.68
CA ARG A 192 -4.46 21.25 -0.48
C ARG A 192 -3.51 20.40 -1.32
N PRO A 193 -3.73 20.27 -2.65
CA PRO A 193 -2.80 19.61 -3.55
C PRO A 193 -1.44 20.32 -3.54
N ARG A 194 -0.41 19.64 -3.04
CA ARG A 194 0.98 20.11 -2.92
C ARG A 194 1.91 18.91 -2.85
N ARG A 195 3.22 19.12 -3.06
CA ARG A 195 4.23 18.06 -2.92
C ARG A 195 4.03 17.23 -1.65
N ASN A 196 3.76 17.87 -0.52
CA ASN A 196 3.24 17.23 0.68
C ASN A 196 1.79 17.69 0.90
N PRO A 197 0.82 16.78 1.06
CA PRO A 197 0.98 15.35 1.30
C PRO A 197 1.06 14.46 0.04
N ASP A 198 0.94 15.00 -1.18
CA ASP A 198 0.67 14.19 -2.39
C ASP A 198 1.77 13.15 -2.68
N SER A 199 3.03 13.42 -2.35
CA SER A 199 4.13 12.46 -2.49
C SER A 199 3.90 11.17 -1.69
N PHE A 200 3.20 11.24 -0.55
CA PHE A 200 2.83 10.09 0.27
C PHE A 200 1.48 9.47 -0.12
N LEU A 201 0.70 10.17 -0.95
CA LEU A 201 -0.60 9.72 -1.41
C LEU A 201 -0.55 9.01 -2.76
N VAL A 202 0.59 8.99 -3.47
CA VAL A 202 0.71 8.33 -4.78
C VAL A 202 0.26 6.86 -4.74
N LEU A 203 0.74 6.07 -3.77
CA LEU A 203 0.39 4.65 -3.67
C LEU A 203 -1.08 4.44 -3.24
N PRO A 204 -1.59 5.11 -2.19
CA PRO A 204 -3.02 5.08 -1.86
C PRO A 204 -3.93 5.53 -3.00
N MET A 205 -3.54 6.57 -3.75
CA MET A 205 -4.29 7.07 -4.91
C MET A 205 -4.27 6.06 -6.07
N THR A 206 -3.24 5.21 -6.16
CA THR A 206 -3.22 4.11 -7.13
C THR A 206 -4.32 3.09 -6.80
N ILE A 207 -4.39 2.67 -5.53
CA ILE A 207 -5.43 1.75 -5.04
C ILE A 207 -6.83 2.37 -5.23
N LEU A 208 -7.00 3.65 -4.87
CA LEU A 208 -8.24 4.38 -5.09
C LEU A 208 -8.60 4.44 -6.58
N GLY A 209 -7.64 4.75 -7.44
CA GLY A 209 -7.83 4.91 -8.88
C GLY A 209 -8.41 3.66 -9.55
N VAL A 210 -8.09 2.47 -9.05
CA VAL A 210 -8.69 1.20 -9.52
C VAL A 210 -10.19 1.13 -9.21
N ALA A 211 -10.63 1.71 -8.09
CA ALA A 211 -12.03 1.70 -7.65
C ALA A 211 -12.91 2.82 -8.27
N VAL A 212 -12.33 3.73 -9.05
CA VAL A 212 -13.05 4.90 -9.61
C VAL A 212 -13.67 4.60 -10.98
N ASN A 213 -14.93 5.01 -11.14
CA ASN A 213 -15.70 4.81 -12.37
C ASN A 213 -15.99 6.09 -13.16
N ASP A 214 -16.12 7.24 -12.51
CA ASP A 214 -16.47 8.50 -13.17
C ASP A 214 -15.22 9.28 -13.61
N TRP A 215 -15.41 10.14 -14.61
CA TRP A 215 -14.33 10.92 -15.19
C TRP A 215 -13.75 11.95 -14.21
N GLU A 216 -14.57 12.57 -13.37
CA GLU A 216 -14.16 13.71 -12.53
C GLU A 216 -13.21 13.26 -11.42
N GLU A 217 -13.55 12.15 -10.78
CA GLU A 217 -12.71 11.51 -9.78
C GLU A 217 -11.38 11.03 -10.41
N ARG A 218 -11.40 10.46 -11.63
CA ARG A 218 -10.19 10.03 -12.38
C ARG A 218 -9.27 11.21 -12.69
N ASP A 219 -9.83 12.30 -13.22
CA ASP A 219 -9.08 13.50 -13.55
C ASP A 219 -8.48 14.14 -12.30
N MET A 220 -9.22 14.17 -11.19
CA MET A 220 -8.69 14.68 -9.91
C MET A 220 -7.48 13.87 -9.44
N ILE A 221 -7.59 12.52 -9.43
CA ILE A 221 -6.48 11.64 -9.05
C ILE A 221 -5.28 11.86 -9.98
N ARG A 222 -5.52 11.87 -11.30
CA ARG A 222 -4.47 12.08 -12.31
C ARG A 222 -3.74 13.40 -12.09
N ARG A 223 -4.46 14.51 -11.94
CA ARG A 223 -3.87 15.84 -11.74
C ARG A 223 -3.02 15.91 -10.47
N ARG A 224 -3.47 15.29 -9.38
CA ARG A 224 -2.69 15.25 -8.13
C ARG A 224 -1.41 14.42 -8.28
N MET A 225 -1.50 13.25 -8.90
CA MET A 225 -0.31 12.42 -9.15
C MET A 225 0.68 13.16 -10.05
N LEU A 226 0.24 13.79 -11.13
CA LEU A 226 1.10 14.59 -12.01
C LEU A 226 1.65 15.87 -11.35
N GLY A 227 1.07 16.31 -10.23
CA GLY A 227 1.66 17.33 -9.36
C GLY A 227 2.93 16.87 -8.63
N VAL A 228 3.18 15.56 -8.58
CA VAL A 228 4.38 14.93 -8.01
C VAL A 228 5.39 14.67 -9.12
N SER A 229 6.61 15.20 -8.98
CA SER A 229 7.66 15.17 -10.01
C SER A 229 8.05 13.77 -10.47
N GLU A 230 7.92 12.79 -9.59
CA GLU A 230 8.23 11.38 -9.81
C GLU A 230 7.20 10.71 -10.73
N CYS A 231 5.99 11.28 -10.86
CA CYS A 231 4.92 10.77 -11.72
C CYS A 231 4.92 11.35 -13.14
N THR A 232 5.62 12.47 -13.36
CA THR A 232 5.70 13.12 -14.68
C THR A 232 6.92 12.69 -15.49
N ARG A 233 7.90 12.05 -14.85
CA ARG A 233 9.18 11.69 -15.48
C ARG A 233 9.12 10.27 -16.05
N PRO A 234 9.24 10.08 -17.38
CA PRO A 234 9.33 8.74 -17.97
C PRO A 234 10.47 7.91 -17.36
N GLY A 235 10.27 6.59 -17.29
CA GLY A 235 11.23 5.66 -16.69
C GLY A 235 11.30 5.74 -15.16
N ARG A 236 10.26 6.27 -14.52
CA ARG A 236 10.07 6.28 -13.06
C ARG A 236 8.82 5.50 -12.71
N MET A 237 8.88 4.77 -11.60
CA MET A 237 7.75 4.03 -11.05
C MET A 237 6.47 4.88 -10.94
N GLY A 238 6.57 6.13 -10.48
CA GLY A 238 5.41 7.01 -10.39
C GLY A 238 4.74 7.27 -11.75
N ASN A 239 5.52 7.41 -12.82
CA ASN A 239 4.99 7.60 -14.17
C ASN A 239 4.38 6.31 -14.72
N ASP A 240 5.01 5.16 -14.46
CA ASP A 240 4.47 3.85 -14.82
C ASP A 240 3.11 3.62 -14.14
N ILE A 241 2.99 3.99 -12.86
CA ILE A 241 1.73 3.93 -12.12
C ILE A 241 0.62 4.77 -12.79
N VAL A 242 0.90 6.00 -13.20
CA VAL A 242 -0.10 6.84 -13.89
C VAL A 242 -0.53 6.17 -15.20
N ARG A 243 0.40 5.59 -15.96
CA ARG A 243 0.11 4.87 -17.21
C ARG A 243 -0.69 3.58 -16.96
N ILE A 244 -0.45 2.88 -15.85
CA ILE A 244 -1.22 1.71 -15.42
C ILE A 244 -2.66 2.12 -15.13
N LEU A 245 -2.89 3.21 -14.39
CA LEU A 245 -4.23 3.73 -14.15
C LEU A 245 -4.94 4.13 -15.46
N ASP A 246 -4.23 4.73 -16.40
CA ASP A 246 -4.79 5.06 -17.72
C ASP A 246 -5.27 3.83 -18.48
N ASN A 247 -4.47 2.76 -18.43
CA ASN A 247 -4.85 1.48 -19.00
C ASN A 247 -6.10 0.91 -18.31
N VAL A 248 -6.14 0.89 -16.97
CA VAL A 248 -7.31 0.44 -16.19
C VAL A 248 -8.55 1.26 -16.56
N TRP A 249 -8.45 2.59 -16.62
CA TRP A 249 -9.57 3.49 -16.92
C TRP A 249 -10.09 3.40 -18.36
N SER A 250 -9.27 2.89 -19.29
CA SER A 250 -9.67 2.63 -20.67
C SER A 250 -10.68 1.48 -20.79
N LYS A 251 -10.75 0.61 -19.78
CA LYS A 251 -11.68 -0.52 -19.73
C LYS A 251 -13.10 0.00 -19.51
N ARG A 252 -14.01 -0.30 -20.44
CA ARG A 252 -15.41 0.16 -20.42
C ARG A 252 -16.33 -0.79 -19.63
N ARG A 253 -15.89 -1.20 -18.45
CA ARG A 253 -16.62 -2.15 -17.56
C ARG A 253 -16.32 -1.86 -16.09
N PRO A 254 -17.13 -2.38 -15.14
CA PRO A 254 -16.74 -2.42 -13.73
C PRO A 254 -15.37 -3.10 -13.58
N ILE A 255 -14.48 -2.45 -12.84
CA ILE A 255 -13.11 -2.89 -12.66
C ILE A 255 -13.06 -3.91 -11.51
N VAL A 256 -12.31 -4.99 -11.71
CA VAL A 256 -11.97 -5.96 -10.66
C VAL A 256 -10.48 -5.88 -10.36
N TRP A 257 -10.03 -6.38 -9.21
CA TRP A 257 -8.61 -6.23 -8.82
C TRP A 257 -7.62 -6.88 -9.81
N SER A 258 -8.01 -7.96 -10.49
CA SER A 258 -7.17 -8.60 -11.51
C SER A 258 -6.93 -7.72 -12.74
N ASP A 259 -7.75 -6.69 -12.98
CA ASP A 259 -7.52 -5.72 -14.05
C ASP A 259 -6.27 -4.88 -13.81
N LEU A 260 -5.91 -4.63 -12.54
CA LEU A 260 -4.68 -3.94 -12.14
C LEU A 260 -3.46 -4.78 -12.56
N ARG A 261 -3.46 -6.08 -12.23
CA ARG A 261 -2.38 -7.00 -12.61
C ARG A 261 -2.18 -7.05 -14.12
N GLN A 262 -3.27 -7.13 -14.88
CA GLN A 262 -3.19 -7.09 -16.34
C GLN A 262 -2.59 -5.77 -16.84
N ALA A 263 -3.01 -4.64 -16.28
CA ALA A 263 -2.48 -3.34 -16.67
C ALA A 263 -0.98 -3.18 -16.32
N CYS A 264 -0.52 -3.72 -15.19
CA CYS A 264 0.90 -3.78 -14.83
C CYS A 264 1.72 -4.54 -15.88
N TRP A 265 1.22 -5.70 -16.32
CA TRP A 265 1.87 -6.50 -17.35
C TRP A 265 1.93 -5.76 -18.69
N GLU A 266 0.82 -5.17 -19.13
CA GLU A 266 0.72 -4.47 -20.42
C GLU A 266 1.58 -3.18 -20.47
N VAL A 267 1.71 -2.46 -19.35
CA VAL A 267 2.38 -1.15 -19.31
C VAL A 267 3.85 -1.26 -18.93
N ALA A 268 4.17 -2.13 -17.97
CA ALA A 268 5.48 -2.20 -17.33
C ALA A 268 6.15 -3.58 -17.45
N GLY A 269 5.46 -4.59 -18.00
CA GLY A 269 6.02 -5.93 -18.22
C GLY A 269 6.19 -6.77 -16.94
N VAL A 270 5.47 -6.43 -15.86
CA VAL A 270 5.61 -7.04 -14.53
C VAL A 270 4.31 -7.56 -13.94
#